data_AF-A0A7D5YTF9-F1
#
_entry.id   AF-A0A7D5YTF9-F1
#
_cell.length_a   1.000
_cell.length_b   1.000
_cell.length_c   1.000
_cell.angle_alpha   90.00
_cell.angle_beta   90.00
_cell.angle_gamma   90.00
#
_symmetry.space_group_name_H-M   'P 1'
#
loop_
_entity.id
_entity.type
_entity.pdbx_description
1 polymer ?
#
loop_
_entity_poly.entity_id
_entity_poly.type
_entity_poly.pdbx_seq_one_letter_code
_entity_poly.pdbx_strand_id
1 'polypeptide(L)'
;MARNTANSHFHPKDCRYCGAPLELVSKQLVYPAAPAKAMIYRCNRDACDSYVSCREGTDIAIGSVANRETRLARREAHASINGLIDSGRMNRHEAYAWMQQLLRLPYTRRGIGWLDEHECKLVVQEVRDILSRSRYEASQRGIASLRALFDKNDRKRDDSSQSQDKKAQRLMDHLQLMNHFNA
;
A
#
# COMPACT_ATOMS: atom_id res chain seq x y z
N MET A 1 -22.33 5.18 -15.04
CA MET A 1 -20.91 5.18 -14.61
C MET A 1 -20.84 5.33 -13.09
N ALA A 2 -20.84 4.21 -12.36
CA ALA A 2 -20.68 4.22 -10.91
C ALA A 2 -19.20 4.38 -10.56
N ARG A 3 -18.83 5.51 -9.94
CA ARG A 3 -17.50 5.71 -9.35
C ARG A 3 -17.35 4.71 -8.20
N ASN A 4 -16.53 3.68 -8.42
CA ASN A 4 -16.20 2.67 -7.43
C ASN A 4 -15.30 3.28 -6.33
N THR A 5 -15.89 4.02 -5.40
CA THR A 5 -15.24 4.47 -4.17
C THR A 5 -15.44 3.43 -3.08
N ALA A 6 -14.75 2.29 -3.17
CA ALA A 6 -14.57 1.42 -2.03
C ALA A 6 -13.59 2.10 -1.05
N ASN A 7 -14.07 3.11 -0.32
CA ASN A 7 -13.41 3.61 0.89
C ASN A 7 -13.56 2.49 1.94
N SER A 8 -12.69 1.48 1.90
CA SER A 8 -12.72 0.43 2.91
C SER A 8 -12.26 1.02 4.24
N HIS A 9 -13.22 1.34 5.10
CA HIS A 9 -12.94 1.70 6.48
C HIS A 9 -12.45 0.44 7.21
N PHE A 10 -11.15 0.40 7.53
CA PHE A 10 -10.55 -0.75 8.20
C PHE A 10 -10.62 -0.57 9.72
N HIS A 11 -11.34 -1.49 10.38
CA HIS A 11 -11.55 -1.49 11.83
C HIS A 11 -11.20 -2.87 12.39
N PRO A 12 -9.91 -3.15 12.68
CA PRO A 12 -9.49 -4.48 13.12
C PRO A 12 -10.08 -4.82 14.49
N LYS A 13 -10.56 -6.05 14.64
CA LYS A 13 -11.16 -6.57 15.89
C LYS A 13 -10.23 -7.46 16.67
N ASP A 14 -9.42 -8.26 15.97
CA ASP A 14 -8.56 -9.27 16.59
C ASP A 14 -7.08 -9.03 16.26
N CYS A 15 -6.22 -9.30 17.24
CA CYS A 15 -4.77 -9.19 17.06
C CYS A 15 -4.24 -10.35 16.21
N ARG A 16 -3.63 -10.04 15.07
CA ARG A 16 -3.00 -11.04 14.17
C ARG A 16 -1.82 -11.81 14.78
N TYR A 17 -1.28 -11.39 15.93
CA TYR A 17 -0.14 -12.04 16.57
C TYR A 17 -0.54 -13.04 17.65
N CYS A 18 -1.59 -12.74 18.43
CA CYS A 18 -1.98 -13.56 19.59
C CYS A 18 -3.46 -13.93 19.64
N GLY A 19 -4.27 -13.47 18.69
CA GLY A 19 -5.72 -13.71 18.62
C GLY A 19 -6.56 -12.95 19.64
N ALA A 20 -5.95 -12.18 20.55
CA ALA A 20 -6.69 -11.44 21.56
C ALA A 20 -7.40 -10.20 20.95
N PRO A 21 -8.52 -9.75 21.54
CA PRO A 21 -9.26 -8.59 21.05
C PRO A 21 -8.43 -7.29 21.03
N LEU A 22 -8.81 -6.40 20.12
CA LEU A 22 -8.30 -5.04 20.03
C LEU A 22 -9.29 -4.05 20.63
N GLU A 23 -8.78 -3.15 21.46
CA GLU A 23 -9.50 -2.02 22.05
C GLU A 23 -9.16 -0.72 21.34
N LEU A 24 -10.17 0.12 21.07
CA LEU A 24 -9.96 1.48 20.56
C LEU A 24 -9.68 2.41 21.74
N VAL A 25 -8.47 2.92 21.84
CA VAL A 25 -8.01 3.74 22.97
C VAL A 25 -7.30 5.00 22.49
N SER A 26 -7.16 5.99 23.39
CA SER A 26 -6.37 7.18 23.10
C SER A 26 -4.91 6.81 22.80
N LYS A 27 -4.36 7.39 21.74
CA LYS A 27 -2.94 7.25 21.39
C LYS A 27 -2.02 7.77 22.50
N GLN A 28 -2.52 8.66 23.36
CA GLN A 28 -1.75 9.22 24.48
C GLN A 28 -1.31 8.16 25.50
N LEU A 29 -1.99 7.02 25.58
CA LEU A 29 -1.56 5.89 26.42
C LEU A 29 -0.20 5.33 26.01
N VAL A 30 0.17 5.46 24.73
CA VAL A 30 1.46 4.99 24.19
C VAL A 30 2.40 6.16 23.91
N TYR A 31 1.87 7.29 23.48
CA TYR A 31 2.63 8.50 23.15
C TYR A 31 2.01 9.71 23.86
N PRO A 32 2.44 10.05 25.08
CA PRO A 32 1.79 11.10 25.88
C PRO A 32 1.63 12.45 25.18
N ALA A 33 2.55 12.79 24.27
CA ALA A 33 2.52 14.02 23.47
C ALA A 33 1.62 13.95 22.22
N ALA A 34 0.87 12.86 21.99
CA ALA A 34 -0.01 12.73 20.84
C ALA A 34 -1.23 13.67 20.95
N PRO A 35 -1.82 14.09 19.81
CA PRO A 35 -3.06 14.87 19.80
C PRO A 35 -4.18 14.16 20.56
N ALA A 36 -5.00 14.91 21.29
CA ALA A 36 -6.08 14.36 22.13
C ALA A 36 -7.11 13.53 21.34
N LYS A 37 -7.31 13.84 20.05
CA LYS A 37 -8.23 13.12 19.15
C LYS A 37 -7.56 11.96 18.39
N ALA A 38 -6.28 11.68 18.65
CA ALA A 38 -5.58 10.59 18.00
C ALA A 38 -5.91 9.27 18.71
N MET A 39 -6.41 8.30 17.95
CA MET A 39 -6.80 6.98 18.47
C MET A 39 -5.88 5.88 17.94
N ILE A 40 -5.81 4.77 18.67
CA ILE A 40 -5.18 3.52 18.23
C ILE A 40 -6.08 2.33 18.54
N TYR A 41 -6.01 1.28 17.72
CA TYR A 41 -6.43 -0.05 18.14
C TYR A 41 -5.25 -0.75 18.81
N ARG A 42 -5.40 -1.11 20.07
CA ARG A 42 -4.36 -1.76 20.90
C ARG A 42 -4.81 -3.16 21.28
N CYS A 43 -3.89 -4.13 21.27
CA CYS A 43 -4.16 -5.45 21.80
C CYS A 43 -4.34 -5.38 23.33
N ASN A 44 -5.44 -5.94 23.83
CA ASN A 44 -5.75 -5.94 25.26
C ASN A 44 -4.84 -6.87 26.09
N ARG A 45 -3.98 -7.66 25.45
CA ARG A 45 -2.94 -8.45 26.11
C ARG A 45 -1.65 -7.64 26.15
N ASP A 46 -1.35 -7.04 27.30
CA ASP A 46 -0.22 -6.13 27.49
C ASP A 46 1.12 -6.70 26.99
N ALA A 47 1.40 -7.97 27.27
CA ALA A 47 2.62 -8.65 26.82
C ALA A 47 2.78 -8.76 25.29
N CYS A 48 1.69 -8.56 24.51
CA CYS A 48 1.73 -8.60 23.05
C CYS A 48 2.23 -7.29 22.42
N ASP A 49 2.09 -6.16 23.13
CA ASP A 49 2.55 -4.81 22.71
C ASP A 49 2.29 -4.49 21.22
N SER A 50 1.09 -4.86 20.76
CA SER A 50 0.70 -4.77 19.36
C SER A 50 -0.43 -3.77 19.17
N TYR A 51 -0.28 -2.84 18.24
CA TYR A 51 -1.29 -1.83 17.97
C TYR A 51 -1.20 -1.26 16.55
N VAL A 52 -2.21 -0.49 16.15
CA VAL A 52 -2.23 0.31 14.92
C VAL A 52 -2.86 1.67 15.17
N SER A 53 -2.32 2.71 14.56
CA SER A 53 -2.92 4.05 14.64
C SER A 53 -4.15 4.19 13.75
N CYS A 54 -5.04 5.08 14.15
CA CYS A 54 -6.17 5.53 13.34
C CYS A 54 -5.88 6.89 12.70
N ARG A 55 -6.65 7.22 11.67
CA ARG A 55 -6.69 8.59 11.13
C ARG A 55 -7.25 9.50 12.22
N GLU A 56 -6.59 10.64 12.44
CA GLU A 56 -6.95 11.58 13.51
C GLU A 56 -8.43 11.98 13.44
N GLY A 57 -9.09 11.98 14.60
CA GLY A 57 -10.52 12.29 14.71
C GLY A 57 -11.44 11.18 14.20
N THR A 58 -10.92 10.00 13.86
CA THR A 58 -11.70 8.84 13.40
C THR A 58 -11.23 7.55 14.09
N ASP A 59 -11.99 6.49 13.90
CA ASP A 59 -11.64 5.12 14.28
C ASP A 59 -11.06 4.32 13.11
N ILE A 60 -10.78 4.94 11.96
CA ILE A 60 -10.33 4.22 10.76
C ILE A 60 -8.83 3.95 10.88
N ALA A 61 -8.44 2.67 10.97
CA ALA A 61 -7.04 2.28 11.03
C ALA A 61 -6.29 2.62 9.72
N ILE A 62 -5.08 3.16 9.85
CA ILE A 62 -4.24 3.58 8.71
C ILE A 62 -3.16 2.56 8.32
N GLY A 63 -3.32 1.32 8.77
CA GLY A 63 -2.33 0.27 8.62
C GLY A 63 -2.81 -1.08 9.15
N SER A 64 -1.91 -2.06 9.19
CA SER A 64 -2.13 -3.31 9.91
C SER A 64 -1.55 -3.24 11.32
N VAL A 65 -2.14 -4.02 12.24
CA VAL A 65 -1.64 -4.18 13.61
C VAL A 65 -0.18 -4.61 13.59
N ALA A 66 0.65 -3.90 14.35
CA ALA A 66 2.09 -4.11 14.40
C ALA A 66 2.56 -4.33 15.83
N ASN A 67 3.30 -5.42 16.03
CA ASN A 67 4.13 -5.63 17.21
C ASN A 67 5.31 -4.64 17.22
N ARG A 68 6.14 -4.71 18.27
CA ARG A 68 7.30 -3.84 18.43
C ARG A 68 8.26 -3.93 17.25
N GLU A 69 8.58 -5.12 16.79
CA GLU A 69 9.53 -5.40 15.71
C GLU A 69 9.06 -4.79 14.39
N THR A 70 7.79 -5.01 14.04
CA THR A 70 7.18 -4.42 12.84
C THR A 70 7.13 -2.89 12.92
N ARG A 71 6.84 -2.32 14.10
CA ARG A 71 6.87 -0.85 14.30
C ARG A 71 8.27 -0.27 14.09
N LEU A 72 9.31 -0.95 14.58
CA LEU A 72 10.70 -0.54 14.38
C LEU A 72 11.08 -0.61 12.90
N ALA A 73 10.77 -1.72 12.22
CA ALA A 73 11.07 -1.90 10.80
C ALA A 73 10.35 -0.87 9.92
N ARG A 74 9.08 -0.56 10.21
CA ARG A 74 8.35 0.51 9.52
C ARG A 74 8.97 1.89 9.70
N ARG A 75 9.46 2.19 10.92
CA ARG A 75 10.14 3.46 11.19
C ARG A 75 11.44 3.56 10.39
N GLU A 76 12.21 2.49 10.33
CA GLU A 76 13.45 2.42 9.55
C GLU A 76 13.18 2.57 8.04
N ALA A 77 12.19 1.84 7.50
CA ALA A 77 11.79 1.96 6.09
C ALA A 77 11.29 3.37 5.73
N HIS A 78 10.55 4.02 6.64
CA HIS A 78 10.15 5.41 6.44
C HIS A 78 11.35 6.36 6.44
N ALA A 79 12.31 6.16 7.34
CA ALA A 79 13.54 6.96 7.39
C ALA A 79 14.41 6.75 6.13
N SER A 80 14.55 5.51 5.64
CA SER A 80 15.31 5.24 4.42
C SER A 80 14.66 5.89 3.19
N ILE A 81 13.33 5.78 3.05
CA ILE A 81 12.61 6.46 1.95
C ILE A 81 12.79 7.98 2.03
N ASN A 82 12.74 8.57 3.22
CA ASN A 82 13.03 10.00 3.36
C ASN A 82 14.46 10.34 2.92
N GLY A 83 15.46 9.54 3.32
CA GLY A 83 16.83 9.71 2.83
C GLY A 83 16.97 9.60 1.31
N LEU A 84 16.20 8.71 0.66
CA LEU A 84 16.13 8.63 -0.80
C LEU A 84 15.54 9.91 -1.41
N ILE A 85 14.48 10.45 -0.81
CA ILE A 85 13.84 11.70 -1.25
C ILE A 85 14.79 12.89 -1.08
N ASP A 86 15.39 13.02 0.10
CA ASP A 86 16.28 14.12 0.46
C ASP A 86 17.57 14.10 -0.39
N SER A 87 17.99 12.93 -0.89
CA SER A 87 19.11 12.81 -1.83
C SER A 87 18.84 13.41 -3.22
N GLY A 88 17.57 13.72 -3.52
CA GLY A 88 17.13 14.20 -4.84
C GLY A 88 17.09 13.13 -5.93
N ARG A 89 17.33 11.85 -5.60
CA ARG A 89 17.26 10.74 -6.58
C ARG A 89 15.82 10.40 -6.98
N MET A 90 14.86 10.64 -6.10
CA MET A 90 13.43 10.52 -6.35
C MET A 90 12.69 11.62 -5.59
N ASN A 91 11.59 12.13 -6.13
CA ASN A 91 10.66 12.92 -5.33
C ASN A 91 9.75 12.00 -4.50
N ARG A 92 8.94 12.59 -3.60
CA ARG A 92 8.04 11.84 -2.73
C ARG A 92 7.08 10.92 -3.51
N HIS A 93 6.47 11.42 -4.57
CA HIS A 93 5.52 10.62 -5.35
C HIS A 93 6.22 9.43 -6.01
N GLU A 94 7.40 9.65 -6.60
CA GLU A 94 8.22 8.60 -7.22
C GLU A 94 8.65 7.54 -6.21
N ALA A 95 9.14 7.93 -5.03
CA ALA A 95 9.62 6.99 -4.04
C ALA A 95 8.51 6.05 -3.54
N TYR A 96 7.31 6.58 -3.28
CA TYR A 96 6.17 5.76 -2.85
C TYR A 96 5.58 4.91 -4.00
N ALA A 97 5.63 5.38 -5.25
CA ALA A 97 5.25 4.58 -6.42
C ALA A 97 6.24 3.43 -6.66
N TRP A 98 7.54 3.72 -6.57
CA TRP A 98 8.61 2.73 -6.65
C TRP A 98 8.49 1.67 -5.56
N MET A 99 8.28 2.06 -4.30
CA MET A 99 8.10 1.13 -3.18
C MET A 99 6.93 0.15 -3.42
N GLN A 100 5.79 0.67 -3.89
CA GLN A 100 4.64 -0.17 -4.21
C GLN A 100 4.94 -1.19 -5.29
N GLN A 101 5.71 -0.79 -6.31
CA GLN A 101 6.10 -1.68 -7.39
C GLN A 101 7.08 -2.75 -6.92
N LEU A 102 8.11 -2.35 -6.18
CA LEU A 102 9.10 -3.25 -5.60
C LEU A 102 8.42 -4.39 -4.85
N LEU A 103 7.44 -4.03 -4.03
CA LEU A 103 6.70 -4.96 -3.17
C LEU A 103 5.46 -5.56 -3.84
N ARG A 104 5.17 -5.21 -5.10
CA ARG A 104 3.97 -5.63 -5.85
C ARG A 104 2.66 -5.43 -5.07
N LEU A 105 2.55 -4.31 -4.35
CA LEU A 105 1.41 -4.04 -3.49
C LEU A 105 0.17 -3.67 -4.32
N PRO A 106 -1.02 -4.14 -3.93
CA PRO A 106 -2.24 -3.64 -4.54
C PRO A 106 -2.42 -2.15 -4.23
N TYR A 107 -3.19 -1.46 -5.08
CA TYR A 107 -3.50 -0.05 -4.91
C TYR A 107 -4.12 0.23 -3.52
N THR A 108 -4.82 -0.71 -2.91
CA THR A 108 -5.41 -0.55 -1.57
C THR A 108 -4.39 -0.57 -0.41
N ARG A 109 -3.12 -0.98 -0.64
CA ARG A 109 -2.09 -1.19 0.38
C ARG A 109 -0.83 -0.34 0.14
N ARG A 110 -0.99 0.98 -0.01
CA ARG A 110 0.13 1.88 -0.42
C ARG A 110 1.05 2.38 0.68
N GLY A 111 0.58 2.38 1.93
CA GLY A 111 1.29 3.02 3.03
C GLY A 111 2.29 2.09 3.70
N ILE A 112 3.41 2.64 4.19
CA ILE A 112 4.35 1.91 5.04
C ILE A 112 3.65 1.31 6.27
N GLY A 113 2.58 1.95 6.75
CA GLY A 113 1.72 1.44 7.82
C GLY A 113 1.07 0.07 7.53
N TRP A 114 1.13 -0.43 6.30
CA TRP A 114 0.61 -1.74 5.94
C TRP A 114 1.68 -2.81 5.77
N LEU A 115 2.96 -2.44 5.72
CA LEU A 115 4.05 -3.36 5.46
C LEU A 115 4.33 -4.26 6.66
N ASP A 116 4.71 -5.50 6.39
CA ASP A 116 5.31 -6.35 7.42
C ASP A 116 6.81 -6.07 7.58
N GLU A 117 7.43 -6.76 8.54
CA GLU A 117 8.85 -6.60 8.85
C GLU A 117 9.76 -6.96 7.66
N HIS A 118 9.43 -8.00 6.90
CA HIS A 118 10.23 -8.46 5.78
C HIS A 118 10.20 -7.44 4.63
N GLU A 119 9.01 -6.97 4.27
CA GLU A 119 8.82 -5.94 3.25
C GLU A 119 9.54 -4.64 3.63
N CYS A 120 9.50 -4.24 4.91
CA CYS A 120 10.25 -3.09 5.39
C CYS A 120 11.77 -3.26 5.21
N LYS A 121 12.31 -4.42 5.58
CA LYS A 121 13.75 -4.72 5.41
C LYS A 121 14.17 -4.71 3.95
N LEU A 122 13.34 -5.25 3.06
CA LEU A 122 13.59 -5.22 1.61
C LEU A 122 13.65 -3.77 1.09
N VAL A 123 12.72 -2.92 1.49
CA VAL A 123 12.73 -1.48 1.14
C VAL A 123 14.03 -0.81 1.60
N VAL A 124 14.45 -1.03 2.85
CA VAL A 124 15.69 -0.44 3.39
C VAL A 124 16.91 -0.92 2.60
N GLN A 125 16.98 -2.20 2.28
CA GLN A 125 18.08 -2.78 1.49
C GLN A 125 18.16 -2.15 0.09
N GLU A 126 17.03 -2.04 -0.61
CA GLU A 126 17.00 -1.49 -1.97
C GLU A 126 17.30 0.00 -1.99
N VAL A 127 16.81 0.76 -1.00
CA VAL A 127 17.21 2.17 -0.85
C VAL A 127 18.72 2.30 -0.69
N ARG A 128 19.34 1.44 0.12
CA ARG A 128 20.79 1.45 0.32
C ARG A 128 21.55 1.19 -0.98
N ASP A 129 21.11 0.21 -1.78
CA ASP A 129 21.70 -0.07 -3.10
C ASP A 129 21.53 1.10 -4.08
N ILE A 130 20.37 1.75 -4.09
CA ILE A 130 20.14 2.94 -4.92
C ILE A 130 21.10 4.06 -4.54
N LEU A 131 21.32 4.28 -3.24
CA LEU A 131 22.17 5.37 -2.73
C LEU A 131 23.67 5.10 -2.91
N SER A 132 24.11 3.84 -2.89
CA SER A 132 25.53 3.48 -3.10
C SER A 132 26.00 3.61 -4.55
N ARG A 133 25.08 3.70 -5.52
CA ARG A 133 25.39 3.86 -6.95
C ARG A 133 25.68 5.31 -7.32
N SER A 134 26.39 5.53 -8.43
CA SER A 134 26.60 6.88 -8.97
C SER A 134 25.26 7.56 -9.28
N ARG A 135 25.21 8.92 -9.24
CA ARG A 135 23.98 9.67 -9.54
C ARG A 135 23.48 9.41 -10.97
N TYR A 136 24.38 9.22 -11.92
CA TYR A 136 24.07 8.87 -13.31
C TYR A 136 23.43 7.49 -13.44
N GLU A 137 23.99 6.48 -12.76
CA GLU A 137 23.42 5.12 -12.78
C GLU A 137 22.06 5.04 -12.08
N ALA A 138 21.89 5.76 -10.96
CA ALA A 138 20.62 5.76 -10.25
C ALA A 138 19.54 6.58 -10.97
N SER A 139 19.89 7.68 -11.65
CA SER A 139 18.93 8.40 -12.49
C SER A 139 18.49 7.56 -13.68
N GLN A 140 19.42 6.85 -14.34
CA GLN A 140 19.09 5.89 -15.40
C GLN A 140 18.21 4.75 -14.89
N ARG A 141 18.47 4.18 -13.71
CA ARG A 141 17.62 3.13 -13.12
C ARG A 141 16.26 3.64 -12.64
N GLY A 142 16.20 4.83 -12.05
CA GLY A 142 14.95 5.47 -11.63
C GLY A 142 14.06 5.75 -12.83
N ILE A 143 14.62 6.37 -13.87
CA ILE A 143 13.95 6.64 -15.15
C ILE A 143 13.61 5.33 -15.88
N ALA A 144 14.49 4.34 -15.92
CA ALA A 144 14.21 3.05 -16.56
C ALA A 144 13.12 2.27 -15.80
N SER A 145 13.11 2.33 -14.47
CA SER A 145 12.05 1.75 -13.66
C SER A 145 10.72 2.48 -13.90
N LEU A 146 10.71 3.81 -13.95
CA LEU A 146 9.54 4.64 -14.29
C LEU A 146 9.06 4.41 -15.73
N ARG A 147 9.96 4.28 -16.71
CA ARG A 147 9.63 3.96 -18.11
C ARG A 147 9.06 2.55 -18.25
N ALA A 148 9.69 1.55 -17.63
CA ALA A 148 9.16 0.20 -17.57
C ALA A 148 7.81 0.13 -16.82
N LEU A 149 7.56 1.04 -15.88
CA LEU A 149 6.29 1.21 -15.17
C LEU A 149 5.18 1.73 -16.09
N PHE A 150 5.45 2.72 -16.95
CA PHE A 150 4.47 3.21 -17.92
C PHE A 150 4.20 2.17 -19.03
N ASP A 151 5.25 1.55 -19.58
CA ASP A 151 5.11 0.52 -20.63
C ASP A 151 4.30 -0.70 -20.18
N LYS A 152 4.46 -1.15 -18.93
CA LYS A 152 3.69 -2.29 -18.40
C LYS A 152 2.24 -1.94 -18.09
N ASN A 153 1.97 -0.72 -17.63
CA ASN A 153 0.60 -0.27 -17.36
C ASN A 153 -0.19 -0.05 -18.65
N ASP A 154 0.45 0.45 -19.71
CA ASP A 154 -0.17 0.57 -21.03
C ASP A 154 -0.51 -0.81 -21.61
N ARG A 155 0.43 -1.78 -21.55
CA ARG A 155 0.15 -3.18 -21.99
C ARG A 155 -0.99 -3.84 -21.22
N LYS A 156 -1.02 -3.66 -19.90
CA LYS A 156 -2.07 -4.26 -19.04
C LYS A 156 -3.44 -3.60 -19.25
N ARG A 157 -3.46 -2.29 -19.56
CA ARG A 157 -4.69 -1.57 -19.95
C ARG A 157 -5.18 -2.08 -21.30
N ASP A 158 -4.30 -2.23 -22.28
CA ASP A 158 -4.64 -2.74 -23.61
C ASP A 158 -5.18 -4.18 -23.59
N ASP A 159 -4.54 -5.08 -22.83
CA ASP A 159 -5.01 -6.46 -22.64
C ASP A 159 -6.40 -6.50 -21.99
N SER A 160 -6.63 -5.64 -20.98
CA SER A 160 -7.93 -5.56 -20.30
C SER A 160 -9.05 -5.01 -21.18
N SER A 161 -8.75 -4.00 -22.00
CA SER A 161 -9.69 -3.41 -22.96
C SER A 161 -10.03 -4.41 -24.07
N GLN A 162 -9.02 -5.06 -24.67
CA GLN A 162 -9.24 -6.08 -25.71
C GLN A 162 -10.05 -7.28 -25.18
N SER A 163 -9.84 -7.69 -23.92
CA SER A 163 -10.63 -8.76 -23.31
C SER A 163 -12.09 -8.36 -23.08
N GLN A 164 -12.36 -7.09 -22.77
CA GLN A 164 -13.73 -6.59 -22.61
C GLN A 164 -14.44 -6.46 -23.96
N ASP A 165 -13.74 -5.96 -24.99
CA ASP A 165 -14.28 -5.85 -26.35
C ASP A 165 -14.64 -7.22 -26.93
N LYS A 166 -13.78 -8.23 -26.75
CA LYS A 166 -14.08 -9.62 -27.17
C LYS A 166 -15.29 -10.20 -26.45
N LYS A 167 -15.50 -9.86 -25.19
CA LYS A 167 -16.66 -10.32 -24.41
C LYS A 167 -17.94 -9.61 -24.86
N ALA A 168 -17.86 -8.32 -25.15
CA ALA A 168 -18.97 -7.53 -25.71
C ALA A 168 -19.36 -8.03 -27.11
N GLN A 169 -18.38 -8.32 -27.98
CA GLN A 169 -18.62 -8.86 -29.31
C GLN A 169 -19.35 -10.21 -29.25
N ARG A 170 -18.86 -11.15 -28.43
CA ARG A 170 -19.52 -12.47 -28.24
C ARG A 170 -20.96 -12.35 -27.77
N LEU A 171 -21.25 -11.37 -26.89
CA LEU A 171 -22.61 -11.13 -26.42
C LEU A 171 -23.51 -10.58 -27.54
N MET A 172 -22.99 -9.67 -28.37
CA MET A 172 -23.72 -9.14 -29.52
C MET A 172 -24.00 -10.22 -30.57
N ASP A 173 -23.01 -11.06 -30.89
CA ASP A 173 -23.17 -12.18 -31.83
C ASP A 173 -24.25 -13.15 -31.33
N HIS A 174 -24.26 -13.44 -30.03
CA HIS A 174 -25.26 -14.30 -29.40
C HIS A 174 -26.67 -13.69 -29.45
N LEU A 175 -26.81 -12.38 -29.22
CA LEU A 175 -28.10 -11.68 -29.32
C LEU A 175 -28.62 -11.64 -30.77
N GLN A 176 -27.73 -11.48 -31.76
CA GLN A 176 -28.09 -11.52 -33.19
C GLN A 176 -28.58 -12.90 -33.63
N LEU A 177 -27.95 -13.97 -33.12
CA LEU A 177 -28.40 -15.35 -33.35
C LEU A 177 -29.79 -15.58 -32.74
N MET A 178 -30.02 -15.14 -31.50
CA MET A 178 -31.34 -15.28 -30.85
C MET A 178 -32.46 -14.53 -31.58
N ASN A 179 -32.15 -13.39 -32.22
CA ASN A 179 -33.12 -12.64 -33.01
C ASN A 179 -33.41 -13.27 -34.40
N HIS A 180 -32.50 -14.09 -34.95
CA HIS A 180 -32.72 -14.80 -36.22
C HIS A 180 -33.61 -16.04 -36.09
N PHE A 181 -33.82 -16.56 -34.87
CA PHE A 181 -34.71 -17.72 -34.62
C PHE A 181 -36.12 -17.32 -34.17
N ASN A 182 -36.43 -16.02 -34.11
CA ASN A 182 -37.73 -15.46 -33.70
C ASN A 182 -38.43 -14.67 -34.83
N ALA A 183 -38.03 -14.87 -36.09
CA ALA A 183 -38.68 -14.33 -37.29
C ALA A 183 -39.22 -15.45 -38.17
#